data_AF-A0A7K2Q3G5-F1
#
_entry.id   AF-A0A7K2Q3G5-F1
#
_cell.length_a   1.000
_cell.length_b   1.000
_cell.length_c   1.000
_cell.angle_alpha   90.00
_cell.angle_beta   90.00
_cell.angle_gamma   90.00
#
_symmetry.space_group_name_H-M   'P 1'
#
loop_
_entity.id
_entity.type
_entity.pdbx_description
1 polymer ?
#
loop_
_entity_poly.entity_id
_entity_poly.type
_entity_poly.pdbx_seq_one_letter_code
_entity_poly.pdbx_strand_id
1 'polypeptide(L)'
;QTLLLKVVMTAMITVLTTTLVMVATISILGMDAAHIPLLWIYSYCAGLAVGLGVQAINAAFGGIGQLVSMFVFIALGLPSSGATVPLQAVPGFYRLLSLFEPMRQLSDGVRAILFFDARADAGLTRAWTMIAIGTALALLVGFTMTRFYERRGLERMTPQPSGGDRPPGA
;
A
#
# COMPACT_ATOMS: atom_id res chain seq x y z
N GLN A 1 -19.10 -6.31 5.23
CA GLN A 1 -19.38 -5.07 4.46
C GLN A 1 -18.33 -3.97 4.63
N THR A 2 -17.78 -3.71 5.82
CA THR A 2 -16.83 -2.60 6.06
C THR A 2 -15.52 -2.69 5.29
N LEU A 3 -14.99 -3.89 5.03
CA LEU A 3 -13.69 -4.05 4.35
C LEU A 3 -13.75 -3.73 2.86
N LEU A 4 -14.82 -4.15 2.17
CA LEU A 4 -15.02 -3.85 0.75
C LEU A 4 -15.16 -2.34 0.52
N LEU A 5 -15.84 -1.64 1.42
CA LEU A 5 -15.94 -0.18 1.41
C LEU A 5 -14.56 0.48 1.59
N LYS A 6 -13.73 -0.02 2.52
CA LYS A 6 -12.36 0.48 2.72
C LYS A 6 -11.47 0.28 1.48
N VAL A 7 -11.55 -0.89 0.84
CA VAL A 7 -10.82 -1.18 -0.40
C VAL A 7 -11.23 -0.23 -1.52
N VAL A 8 -12.53 -0.03 -1.72
CA VAL A 8 -13.06 0.89 -2.75
C VAL A 8 -12.66 2.33 -2.46
N MET A 9 -12.78 2.80 -1.22
CA MET A 9 -12.35 4.15 -0.82
C MET A 9 -10.85 4.34 -1.06
N THR A 10 -10.03 3.34 -0.69
CA THR A 10 -8.59 3.39 -0.90
C THR A 10 -8.25 3.43 -2.39
N ALA A 11 -8.91 2.63 -3.22
CA ALA A 11 -8.74 2.64 -4.66
C ALA A 11 -9.05 4.01 -5.26
N MET A 12 -10.21 4.59 -4.92
CA MET A 12 -10.63 5.91 -5.38
C MET A 12 -9.66 7.03 -4.97
N ILE A 13 -9.25 7.04 -3.70
CA ILE A 13 -8.28 8.02 -3.19
C ILE A 13 -6.94 7.85 -3.90
N THR A 14 -6.49 6.61 -4.10
CA THR A 14 -5.20 6.33 -4.77
C THR A 14 -5.22 6.80 -6.23
N VAL A 15 -6.34 6.63 -6.96
CA VAL A 15 -6.49 7.19 -8.32
C VAL A 15 -6.26 8.71 -8.30
N LEU A 16 -6.94 9.42 -7.40
CA LEU A 16 -6.85 10.87 -7.29
C LEU A 16 -5.44 11.33 -6.92
N THR A 17 -4.84 10.74 -5.88
CA THR A 17 -3.49 11.07 -5.42
C THR A 17 -2.45 10.78 -6.50
N THR A 18 -2.53 9.62 -7.17
CA THR A 18 -1.57 9.26 -8.24
C THR A 18 -1.68 10.23 -9.41
N THR A 19 -2.90 10.60 -9.80
CA THR A 19 -3.13 11.55 -10.89
C THR A 19 -2.60 12.94 -10.53
N LEU A 20 -2.86 13.42 -9.31
CA LEU A 20 -2.39 14.72 -8.85
C LEU A 20 -0.85 14.78 -8.81
N VAL A 21 -0.21 13.73 -8.27
CA VAL A 21 1.26 13.62 -8.23
C VAL A 21 1.85 13.58 -9.63
N MET A 22 1.26 12.83 -10.56
CA MET A 22 1.70 12.77 -11.96
C MET A 22 1.56 14.12 -12.67
N VAL A 23 0.42 14.80 -12.51
CA VAL A 23 0.22 16.13 -13.09
C VAL A 23 1.22 17.13 -12.52
N ALA A 24 1.42 17.14 -11.20
CA ALA A 24 2.38 18.04 -10.55
C ALA A 24 3.83 17.76 -11.02
N THR A 25 4.24 16.49 -11.11
CA THR A 25 5.60 16.14 -11.52
C THR A 25 5.88 16.46 -13.00
N ILE A 26 4.91 16.28 -13.89
CA ILE A 26 5.06 16.62 -15.31
C ILE A 26 5.00 18.14 -15.51
N SER A 27 4.00 18.82 -14.92
CA SER A 27 3.75 20.25 -15.18
C SER A 27 4.65 21.20 -14.40
N ILE A 28 4.98 20.87 -13.15
CA ILE A 28 5.75 21.77 -12.26
C ILE A 28 7.23 21.41 -12.29
N LEU A 29 7.56 20.11 -12.20
CA LEU A 29 8.95 19.64 -12.17
C LEU A 29 9.53 19.39 -13.57
N GLY A 30 8.71 19.43 -14.63
CA GLY A 30 9.16 19.23 -16.01
C GLY A 30 9.66 17.81 -16.27
N MET A 31 9.10 16.82 -15.58
CA MET A 31 9.49 15.41 -15.75
C MET A 31 9.14 14.94 -17.17
N ASP A 32 10.17 14.66 -17.98
CA ASP A 32 10.01 14.01 -19.28
C ASP A 32 9.87 12.50 -19.09
N ALA A 33 8.71 11.96 -19.43
CA ALA A 33 8.39 10.55 -19.29
C ALA A 33 7.87 10.03 -20.64
N ALA A 34 8.67 9.21 -21.31
CA ALA A 34 8.30 8.62 -22.60
C ALA A 34 7.02 7.76 -22.52
N HIS A 35 6.72 7.20 -21.35
CA HIS A 35 5.64 6.24 -21.13
C HIS A 35 4.64 6.70 -20.04
N ILE A 36 4.05 7.89 -20.19
CA ILE A 36 3.12 8.50 -19.21
C ILE A 36 1.99 7.56 -18.77
N PRO A 37 1.24 6.88 -19.67
CA PRO A 37 0.11 6.03 -19.25
C PRO A 37 0.58 4.82 -18.45
N LEU A 38 1.71 4.23 -18.84
CA LEU A 38 2.27 3.05 -18.16
C LEU A 38 2.79 3.43 -16.78
N LEU A 39 3.46 4.57 -16.65
CA LEU A 39 3.92 5.11 -15.36
C LEU A 39 2.74 5.37 -14.42
N TRP A 40 1.64 5.91 -14.93
CA TRP A 40 0.44 6.17 -14.14
C TRP A 40 -0.22 4.88 -13.65
N ILE A 41 -0.45 3.90 -14.54
CA ILE A 41 -1.03 2.60 -14.18
C ILE A 41 -0.14 1.88 -13.15
N TYR A 42 1.16 1.86 -13.39
CA TYR A 42 2.12 1.22 -12.49
C TYR A 42 2.10 1.88 -11.11
N SER A 43 2.16 3.21 -11.03
CA SER A 43 2.14 3.96 -9.77
C SER A 43 0.82 3.77 -9.02
N TYR A 44 -0.29 3.71 -9.74
CA TYR A 44 -1.61 3.42 -9.16
C TYR A 44 -1.67 2.01 -8.55
N CYS A 45 -1.27 0.98 -9.31
CA CYS A 45 -1.25 -0.40 -8.83
C CYS A 45 -0.29 -0.57 -7.64
N ALA A 46 0.88 0.06 -7.70
CA ALA A 46 1.85 0.09 -6.62
C ALA A 46 1.29 0.71 -5.33
N GLY A 47 0.67 1.90 -5.43
CA GLY A 47 0.04 2.58 -4.29
C GLY A 47 -1.12 1.78 -3.71
N LEU A 48 -1.95 1.19 -4.56
CA LEU A 48 -3.08 0.37 -4.16
C LEU A 48 -2.62 -0.90 -3.42
N ALA A 49 -1.58 -1.58 -3.92
CA ALA A 49 -1.00 -2.75 -3.28
C ALA A 49 -0.48 -2.44 -1.86
N VAL A 50 0.21 -1.30 -1.69
CA VAL A 50 0.68 -0.83 -0.38
C VAL A 50 -0.51 -0.51 0.54
N GLY A 51 -1.51 0.23 0.04
CA GLY A 51 -2.71 0.56 0.81
C GLY A 51 -3.50 -0.66 1.28
N LEU A 52 -3.57 -1.70 0.45
CA LEU A 52 -4.15 -2.99 0.82
C LEU A 52 -3.30 -3.74 1.85
N GLY A 53 -1.97 -3.72 1.70
CA GLY A 53 -1.04 -4.31 2.66
C GLY A 53 -1.17 -3.71 4.06
N VAL A 54 -1.25 -2.38 4.17
CA VAL A 54 -1.50 -1.67 5.43
C VAL A 54 -2.84 -2.10 6.04
N GLN A 55 -3.89 -2.19 5.23
CA GLN A 55 -5.21 -2.64 5.72
C GLN A 55 -5.20 -4.09 6.21
N ALA A 56 -4.47 -4.98 5.53
CA ALA A 56 -4.32 -6.38 5.92
C ALA A 56 -3.58 -6.50 7.26
N ILE A 57 -2.48 -5.75 7.46
CA ILE A 57 -1.75 -5.70 8.73
C ILE A 57 -2.65 -5.15 9.84
N ASN A 58 -3.38 -4.06 9.58
CA ASN A 58 -4.30 -3.46 10.54
C ASN A 58 -5.43 -4.43 10.92
N ALA A 59 -5.90 -5.26 9.98
CA ALA A 59 -6.90 -6.29 10.26
C ALA A 59 -6.33 -7.46 11.07
N ALA A 60 -5.05 -7.80 10.91
CA ALA A 60 -4.40 -8.88 11.63
C ALA A 60 -4.00 -8.52 13.07
N PHE A 61 -3.51 -7.29 13.29
CA PHE A 61 -2.93 -6.85 14.57
C PHE A 61 -3.78 -5.82 15.33
N GLY A 62 -4.93 -5.40 14.77
CA GLY A 62 -5.80 -4.40 15.40
C GLY A 62 -5.13 -3.03 15.55
N GLY A 63 -5.31 -2.37 16.70
CA GLY A 63 -4.81 -1.00 16.93
C GLY A 63 -3.28 -0.84 16.83
N ILE A 64 -2.52 -1.90 17.12
CA ILE A 64 -1.04 -1.91 17.00
C ILE A 64 -0.61 -2.05 15.53
N GLY A 65 -1.48 -2.57 14.65
CA GLY A 65 -1.17 -2.79 13.24
C GLY A 65 -0.72 -1.53 12.50
N GLN A 66 -1.18 -0.34 12.93
CA GLN A 66 -0.77 0.90 12.30
C GLN A 66 0.70 1.22 12.57
N LEU A 67 1.19 0.96 13.79
CA LEU A 67 2.60 1.12 14.14
C LEU A 67 3.47 0.12 13.37
N VAL A 68 3.00 -1.12 13.24
CA VAL A 68 3.69 -2.16 12.46
C VAL A 68 3.75 -1.76 10.99
N SER A 69 2.64 -1.29 10.42
CA SER A 69 2.57 -0.82 9.04
C SER A 69 3.50 0.36 8.78
N MET A 70 3.54 1.32 9.71
CA MET A 70 4.46 2.45 9.63
C MET A 70 5.91 1.97 9.66
N PHE A 71 6.25 1.04 10.56
CA PHE A 71 7.60 0.51 10.64
C PHE A 71 8.01 -0.22 9.35
N VAL A 72 7.13 -1.06 8.80
CA VAL A 72 7.42 -1.85 7.59
C VAL A 72 7.47 -1.00 6.32
N PHE A 73 6.46 -0.15 6.09
CA PHE A 73 6.38 0.59 4.82
C PHE A 73 7.13 1.92 4.83
N ILE A 74 7.24 2.57 5.99
CA ILE A 74 7.88 3.89 6.09
C ILE A 74 9.30 3.73 6.64
N ALA A 75 9.48 3.15 7.83
CA ALA A 75 10.80 3.10 8.46
C ALA A 75 11.78 2.16 7.73
N LEU A 76 11.31 0.99 7.29
CA LEU A 76 12.11 0.04 6.51
C LEU A 76 12.06 0.34 5.01
N GLY A 77 10.90 0.79 4.49
CA GLY A 77 10.70 1.02 3.06
C GLY A 77 11.53 2.17 2.47
N LEU A 78 11.74 3.26 3.22
CA LEU A 78 12.54 4.40 2.74
C LEU A 78 14.02 4.03 2.49
N PRO A 79 14.75 3.46 3.47
CA PRO A 79 16.14 3.05 3.27
C PRO A 79 16.32 1.99 2.19
N SER A 80 15.35 1.08 2.05
CA SER A 80 15.46 -0.05 1.13
C SER A 80 15.05 0.19 -0.29
N SER A 81 14.23 1.23 -0.53
CA SER A 81 13.88 1.68 -1.87
C SER A 81 15.12 1.94 -2.74
N GLY A 82 16.27 2.25 -2.10
CA GLY A 82 17.50 2.61 -2.79
C GLY A 82 17.41 3.96 -3.51
N ALA A 83 16.34 4.74 -3.25
CA ALA A 83 16.06 5.99 -3.95
C ALA A 83 16.96 7.15 -3.48
N THR A 84 17.36 7.17 -2.22
CA THR A 84 18.19 8.25 -1.64
C THR A 84 19.59 7.79 -1.21
N VAL A 85 19.76 6.52 -0.86
CA VAL A 85 21.04 5.92 -0.47
C VAL A 85 21.28 4.65 -1.29
N PRO A 86 22.41 4.52 -2.00
CA PRO A 86 22.71 3.30 -2.74
C PRO A 86 22.83 2.11 -1.79
N LEU A 87 22.22 0.98 -2.13
CA LEU A 87 22.22 -0.26 -1.33
C LEU A 87 23.61 -0.79 -0.99
N GLN A 88 24.61 -0.40 -1.77
CA GLN A 88 26.01 -0.72 -1.55
C GLN A 88 26.55 -0.05 -0.28
N ALA A 89 26.03 1.13 0.07
CA ALA A 89 26.46 1.95 1.21
C ALA A 89 25.72 1.63 2.53
N VAL A 90 24.72 0.75 2.49
CA VAL A 90 23.90 0.40 3.66
C VAL A 90 24.42 -0.90 4.32
N PRO A 91 24.41 -1.04 5.66
CA PRO A 91 24.85 -2.26 6.34
C PRO A 91 24.16 -3.54 5.83
N GLY A 92 24.88 -4.68 5.85
CA GLY A 92 24.45 -5.94 5.23
C GLY A 92 23.04 -6.45 5.64
N PHE A 93 22.56 -6.08 6.82
CA PHE A 93 21.20 -6.36 7.30
C PHE A 93 20.11 -5.80 6.36
N TYR A 94 20.26 -4.56 5.88
CA TYR A 94 19.33 -3.96 4.91
C TYR A 94 19.43 -4.60 3.53
N ARG A 95 20.59 -5.16 3.16
CA ARG A 95 20.77 -5.93 1.92
C ARG A 95 19.96 -7.23 1.93
N LEU A 96 19.85 -7.88 3.08
CA LEU A 96 19.06 -9.11 3.26
C LEU A 96 17.55 -8.79 3.26
N LEU A 97 17.14 -7.68 3.87
CA LEU A 97 15.79 -7.15 3.79
C LEU A 97 15.43 -6.76 2.33
N SER A 98 16.39 -6.22 1.57
CA SER A 98 16.19 -5.76 0.18
C SER A 98 15.88 -6.84 -0.84
N LEU A 99 16.08 -8.12 -0.48
CA LEU A 99 15.67 -9.26 -1.28
C LEU A 99 14.15 -9.52 -1.20
N PHE A 100 13.50 -9.06 -0.12
CA PHE A 100 12.08 -9.24 0.15
C PHE A 100 11.28 -7.93 0.15
N GLU A 101 11.93 -6.78 -0.02
CA GLU A 101 11.31 -5.46 0.20
C GLU A 101 10.43 -5.01 -0.97
N PRO A 102 9.10 -4.88 -0.74
CA PRO A 102 8.16 -4.41 -1.74
C PRO A 102 8.58 -3.06 -2.32
N MET A 103 9.08 -2.16 -1.48
CA MET A 103 9.44 -0.79 -1.89
C MET A 103 10.60 -0.73 -2.89
N ARG A 104 11.57 -1.65 -2.79
CA ARG A 104 12.69 -1.70 -3.75
C ARG A 104 12.21 -2.03 -5.16
N GLN A 105 11.26 -2.96 -5.26
CA GLN A 105 10.69 -3.36 -6.54
C GLN A 105 9.80 -2.27 -7.12
N LEU A 106 9.09 -1.53 -6.27
CA LEU A 106 8.36 -0.33 -6.68
C LEU A 106 9.30 0.67 -7.37
N SER A 107 10.40 1.05 -6.71
CA SER A 107 11.38 2.01 -7.23
C SER A 107 12.13 1.52 -8.47
N ASP A 108 12.50 0.24 -8.52
CA ASP A 108 13.15 -0.35 -9.70
C ASP A 108 12.21 -0.32 -10.92
N GLY A 109 10.91 -0.58 -10.75
CA GLY A 109 9.93 -0.47 -11.83
C GLY A 109 9.71 0.96 -12.32
N VAL A 110 9.60 1.95 -11.42
CA VAL A 110 9.54 3.38 -11.82
C VAL A 110 10.77 3.75 -12.65
N ARG A 111 11.96 3.32 -12.20
CA ARG A 111 13.21 3.59 -12.91
C ARG A 111 13.27 2.92 -14.28
N ALA A 112 12.77 1.68 -14.40
CA ALA A 112 12.67 0.98 -15.68
C ALA A 112 11.77 1.74 -16.68
N ILE A 113 10.67 2.32 -16.19
CA ILE A 113 9.70 3.05 -17.02
C ILE A 113 10.24 4.41 -17.46
N LEU A 114 10.89 5.15 -16.55
CA LEU A 114 11.41 6.49 -16.81
C LEU A 114 12.71 6.48 -17.62
N PHE A 115 13.62 5.56 -17.34
CA PHE A 115 15.00 5.63 -17.86
C PHE A 115 15.40 4.47 -18.78
N PHE A 116 14.68 3.34 -18.76
CA PHE A 116 15.05 2.14 -19.52
C PHE A 116 13.95 1.71 -20.51
N ASP A 117 13.19 2.69 -21.03
CA ASP A 117 12.22 2.48 -22.11
C ASP A 117 11.15 1.42 -21.80
N ALA A 118 10.82 1.26 -20.51
CA ALA A 118 9.89 0.24 -20.02
C ALA A 118 10.24 -1.21 -20.45
N ARG A 119 11.54 -1.52 -20.61
CA ARG A 119 11.98 -2.87 -21.00
C ARG A 119 11.77 -3.89 -19.88
N ALA A 120 11.23 -5.06 -20.26
CA ALA A 120 11.02 -6.20 -19.38
C ALA A 120 12.31 -6.64 -18.65
N ASP A 121 13.42 -6.67 -19.39
CA ASP A 121 14.75 -7.08 -18.88
C ASP A 121 15.38 -6.08 -17.92
N ALA A 122 14.91 -4.82 -17.91
CA ALA A 122 15.41 -3.79 -17.00
C ALA A 122 14.84 -3.90 -15.57
N GLY A 123 14.06 -4.96 -15.29
CA GLY A 123 13.46 -5.23 -13.99
C GLY A 123 11.95 -4.96 -13.91
N LEU A 124 11.33 -4.51 -15.00
CA LEU A 124 9.89 -4.19 -15.05
C LEU A 124 9.01 -5.44 -14.82
N THR A 125 9.39 -6.59 -15.38
CA THR A 125 8.65 -7.85 -15.16
C THR A 125 8.66 -8.23 -13.69
N ARG A 126 9.83 -8.15 -13.05
CA ARG A 126 9.98 -8.46 -11.62
C ARG A 126 9.13 -7.51 -10.76
N ALA A 127 9.14 -6.21 -11.08
CA ALA A 127 8.34 -5.22 -10.39
C ALA A 127 6.83 -5.54 -10.46
N TRP A 128 6.31 -5.83 -11.66
CA TRP A 128 4.91 -6.23 -11.84
C TRP A 128 4.55 -7.52 -11.11
N THR A 129 5.41 -8.55 -11.19
CA THR A 129 5.15 -9.82 -10.48
C THR A 129 5.05 -9.62 -8.98
N MET A 130 5.84 -8.72 -8.41
CA MET A 130 5.84 -8.49 -6.97
C MET A 130 4.69 -7.60 -6.50
N ILE A 131 4.24 -6.65 -7.32
CA ILE A 131 2.97 -5.95 -7.09
C ILE A 131 1.82 -6.97 -7.10
N ALA A 132 1.79 -7.89 -8.06
CA ALA A 132 0.77 -8.93 -8.14
C ALA A 132 0.80 -9.85 -6.91
N ILE A 133 1.98 -10.33 -6.51
CA ILE A 133 2.16 -11.18 -5.31
C ILE A 133 1.74 -10.41 -4.05
N GLY A 134 2.20 -9.17 -3.87
CA GLY A 134 1.87 -8.34 -2.71
C GLY A 134 0.37 -8.06 -2.61
N THR A 135 -0.28 -7.76 -3.74
CA THR A 135 -1.73 -7.55 -3.82
C THR A 135 -2.48 -8.84 -3.49
N ALA A 136 -2.07 -9.97 -4.08
CA ALA A 136 -2.69 -11.27 -3.82
C ALA A 136 -2.57 -11.67 -2.34
N LEU A 137 -1.40 -11.48 -1.74
CA LEU A 137 -1.16 -11.75 -0.32
C LEU A 137 -2.01 -10.84 0.57
N ALA A 138 -2.09 -9.53 0.26
CA ALA A 138 -2.90 -8.59 1.02
C ALA A 138 -4.40 -8.93 0.94
N LEU A 139 -4.90 -9.33 -0.23
CA LEU A 139 -6.28 -9.78 -0.40
C LEU A 139 -6.54 -11.11 0.31
N LEU A 140 -5.61 -12.07 0.24
CA LEU A 140 -5.70 -13.35 0.96
C LEU A 140 -5.75 -13.12 2.48
N VAL A 141 -4.83 -12.33 3.02
CA VAL A 141 -4.79 -11.99 4.45
C VAL A 141 -6.05 -11.21 4.84
N GLY A 142 -6.44 -10.19 4.07
CA GLY A 142 -7.65 -9.41 4.32
C GLY A 142 -8.92 -10.26 4.32
N PHE A 143 -9.06 -11.19 3.36
CA PHE A 143 -10.22 -12.07 3.26
C PHE A 143 -10.23 -13.16 4.33
N THR A 144 -9.06 -13.76 4.64
CA THR A 144 -8.94 -14.75 5.71
C THR A 144 -9.23 -14.15 7.08
N MET A 145 -8.72 -12.96 7.39
CA MET A 145 -9.06 -12.25 8.63
C MET A 145 -10.53 -11.84 8.68
N THR A 146 -11.10 -11.37 7.57
CA THR A 146 -12.55 -11.08 7.51
C THR A 146 -13.37 -12.32 7.86
N ARG A 147 -13.05 -13.45 7.23
CA ARG A 147 -13.75 -14.71 7.47
C ARG A 147 -13.50 -15.26 8.87
N PHE A 148 -12.32 -15.02 9.44
CA PHE A 148 -11.99 -15.40 10.80
C PHE A 148 -12.77 -14.57 11.83
N TYR A 149 -12.87 -13.25 11.63
CA TYR A 149 -13.66 -12.34 12.48
C TYR A 149 -15.17 -12.62 12.38
N GLU A 150 -15.69 -12.91 11.19
CA GLU A 150 -17.09 -13.34 11.01
C GLU A 150 -17.37 -14.69 11.70
N ARG A 151 -16.41 -15.62 11.68
CA ARG A 151 -16.53 -16.93 12.36
C ARG A 151 -16.39 -16.84 13.88
N ARG A 152 -15.65 -15.85 14.40
CA ARG A 152 -15.43 -15.64 15.84
C ARG A 152 -16.54 -14.85 16.52
N GLY A 153 -17.58 -14.41 15.80
CA GLY A 153 -18.83 -13.94 16.40
C GLY A 153 -18.65 -12.85 17.45
N LEU A 154 -17.76 -11.89 17.23
CA LEU A 154 -17.71 -10.69 18.08
C LEU A 154 -18.92 -9.85 17.73
N GLU A 155 -20.04 -10.15 18.41
CA GLU A 155 -21.18 -9.27 18.53
C GLU A 155 -20.64 -7.85 18.67
N ARG A 156 -21.04 -7.00 17.74
CA ARG A 156 -20.83 -5.57 17.85
C ARG A 156 -21.47 -5.18 19.18
N MET A 157 -20.65 -4.98 20.21
CA MET A 157 -20.99 -4.07 21.30
C MET A 157 -21.09 -2.70 20.64
N THR A 158 -22.21 -2.49 19.96
CA THR A 158 -22.76 -1.17 19.71
C THR A 158 -22.76 -0.52 21.09
N PRO A 159 -22.05 0.60 21.32
CA PRO A 159 -22.33 1.39 22.49
C PRO A 159 -23.82 1.73 22.40
N GLN A 160 -24.65 1.05 23.19
CA GLN A 160 -26.01 1.49 23.45
C GLN A 160 -25.86 2.95 23.89
N PRO A 161 -26.51 3.92 23.23
CA PRO A 161 -26.55 5.27 23.76
C PRO A 161 -27.13 5.17 25.18
N SER A 162 -26.27 5.35 26.17
CA SER A 162 -26.66 5.31 27.57
C SER A 162 -27.45 6.58 27.88
N GLY A 163 -28.76 6.48 27.76
CA GLY A 163 -29.75 7.23 28.55
C GLY A 163 -29.97 8.70 28.21
N GLY A 164 -31.21 9.04 27.90
CA GLY A 164 -31.75 10.40 27.97
C GLY A 164 -33.25 10.40 27.65
N ASP A 165 -34.06 10.63 28.68
CA ASP A 165 -35.48 11.01 28.65
C ASP A 165 -36.55 9.90 28.63
N ARG A 166 -36.73 9.28 29.80
CA ARG A 166 -38.08 8.97 30.31
C ARG A 166 -38.58 10.21 31.06
N PRO A 167 -39.71 10.83 30.71
CA PRO A 167 -40.33 11.82 31.59
C PRO A 167 -40.84 11.11 32.86
N PRO A 168 -40.67 11.71 34.06
CA PRO A 168 -41.19 11.16 35.31
C PRO A 168 -42.73 11.20 35.26
N GLY A 169 -43.35 10.08 35.62
CA GLY A 169 -44.79 9.84 35.46
C GLY A 169 -45.68 10.50 36.51
N ALA A 170 -46.95 10.09 36.45
CA ALA A 170 -48.06 10.37 37.36
C ALA A 170 -48.61 11.81 37.35
#